data_AF-A0A537BKI4-F1
#
_entry.id   AF-A0A537BKI4-F1
#
_cell.length_a   1.000
_cell.length_b   1.000
_cell.length_c   1.000
_cell.angle_alpha   90.00
_cell.angle_beta   90.00
_cell.angle_gamma   90.00
#
_symmetry.space_group_name_H-M   'P 1'
#
loop_
_entity.id
_entity.type
_entity.pdbx_description
1 polymer ?
#
loop_
_entity_poly.entity_id
_entity_poly.type
_entity_poly.pdbx_seq_one_letter_code
_entity_poly.pdbx_strand_id
1 'polypeptide(L)'
;MLAADTISATHVFPASLIYSRSFLEFVKKANDAGRGEFTIQVRGGPEAIGMMEQPGAVRSGVVDMVYSPCAFYAAVVPECDAVSASTVDGPTA
;
A
#
# COMPACT_ATOMS: atom_id res chain seq x y z
N MET A 1 19.84 18.58 12.76
CA MET A 1 18.63 17.75 12.66
C MET A 1 18.80 16.90 11.41
N LEU A 2 18.73 15.58 11.52
CA LEU A 2 18.74 14.70 10.34
C LEU A 2 17.47 14.99 9.51
N ALA A 3 17.52 14.80 8.19
CA ALA A 3 16.35 14.94 7.35
C ALA A 3 15.32 13.85 7.71
N ALA A 4 14.03 14.19 7.71
CA ALA A 4 12.96 13.22 7.92
C ALA A 4 13.02 12.15 6.81
N ASP A 5 12.97 10.88 7.20
CA ASP A 5 12.96 9.78 6.22
C ASP A 5 11.70 9.87 5.36
N THR A 6 11.88 9.77 4.04
CA THR A 6 10.76 9.80 3.09
C THR A 6 10.49 8.39 2.57
N ILE A 7 9.29 7.90 2.83
CA ILE A 7 8.80 6.59 2.36
C ILE A 7 7.91 6.84 1.16
N SER A 8 8.34 6.41 -0.03
CA SER A 8 7.53 6.50 -1.23
C SER A 8 6.52 5.36 -1.31
N ALA A 9 5.26 5.68 -1.61
CA ALA A 9 4.17 4.73 -1.62
C ALA A 9 3.32 4.78 -2.90
N THR A 10 2.62 3.69 -3.20
CA THR A 10 1.62 3.61 -4.28
C THR A 10 0.43 2.74 -3.87
N HIS A 11 -0.66 2.78 -4.64
CA HIS A 11 -1.87 1.98 -4.41
C HIS A 11 -2.36 1.37 -5.73
N VAL A 12 -2.73 0.09 -5.71
CA VAL A 12 -3.00 -0.66 -6.96
C VAL A 12 -4.29 -0.25 -7.67
N PHE A 13 -5.24 0.35 -6.95
CA PHE A 13 -6.54 0.75 -7.47
C PHE A 13 -6.64 2.27 -7.70
N PRO A 14 -7.54 2.77 -8.56
CA PRO A 14 -7.80 4.19 -8.68
C PRO A 14 -8.14 4.84 -7.34
N ALA A 15 -7.70 6.08 -7.12
CA ALA A 15 -7.94 6.82 -5.86
C ALA A 15 -9.45 7.00 -5.52
N SER A 16 -10.33 6.85 -6.51
CA SER A 16 -11.79 6.88 -6.35
C SER A 16 -12.39 5.59 -5.79
N LEU A 17 -11.62 4.51 -5.60
CA LEU A 17 -12.11 3.30 -4.95
C LEU A 17 -11.92 3.35 -3.44
N ILE A 18 -12.80 2.68 -2.70
CA ILE A 18 -12.80 2.70 -1.23
C ILE A 18 -11.48 2.22 -0.63
N TYR A 19 -10.86 1.22 -1.26
CA TYR A 19 -9.57 0.66 -0.84
C TYR A 19 -8.47 1.73 -0.86
N SER A 20 -8.31 2.43 -1.99
CA SER A 20 -7.32 3.51 -2.11
C SER A 20 -7.64 4.68 -1.20
N ARG A 21 -8.92 5.08 -1.05
CA ARG A 21 -9.29 6.11 -0.07
C ARG A 21 -8.90 5.74 1.36
N SER A 22 -9.17 4.51 1.77
CA SER A 22 -8.79 4.01 3.10
C SER A 22 -7.28 4.06 3.30
N PHE A 23 -6.49 3.71 2.28
CA PHE A 23 -5.04 3.80 2.34
C PHE A 23 -4.55 5.25 2.43
N LEU A 24 -5.11 6.16 1.64
CA LEU A 24 -4.76 7.59 1.69
C LEU A 24 -5.09 8.21 3.06
N GLU A 25 -6.20 7.79 3.68
CA GLU A 25 -6.54 8.19 5.05
C GLU A 25 -5.53 7.64 6.07
N PHE A 26 -5.13 6.37 5.93
CA PHE A 26 -4.05 5.79 6.72
C PHE A 26 -2.75 6.60 6.60
N VAL A 27 -2.33 6.93 5.37
CA VAL A 27 -1.13 7.74 5.11
C VAL A 27 -1.22 9.09 5.82
N LYS A 28 -2.38 9.76 5.75
CA LYS A 28 -2.60 11.00 6.48
C LYS A 28 -2.40 10.81 7.98
N LYS A 29 -3.07 9.82 8.59
CA LYS A 29 -2.97 9.55 10.03
C LYS A 29 -1.54 9.19 10.45
N ALA A 30 -0.84 8.41 9.63
CA ALA A 30 0.54 8.01 9.89
C ALA A 30 1.50 9.21 9.86
N ASN A 31 1.37 10.08 8.87
CA ASN A 31 2.18 11.31 8.78
C ASN A 31 1.90 12.26 9.96
N ASP A 32 0.63 12.46 10.32
CA ASP A 32 0.24 13.29 11.48
C ASP A 32 0.82 12.73 12.79
N ALA A 33 0.74 11.40 12.99
CA ALA A 33 1.27 10.73 14.17
C ALA A 33 2.81 10.71 14.22
N GLY A 34 3.46 10.66 13.05
CA GLY A 34 4.91 10.59 12.90
C GLY A 34 5.62 11.89 13.31
N ARG A 35 4.92 13.04 13.38
CA ARG A 35 5.45 14.33 13.85
C ARG A 35 6.80 14.73 13.23
N GLY A 36 7.01 14.38 11.96
CA GLY A 36 8.21 14.72 11.20
C GLY A 36 9.39 13.77 11.37
N GLU A 37 9.26 12.66 12.11
CA GLU A 37 10.27 11.59 12.14
C GLU A 37 10.35 10.87 10.79
N PHE A 38 9.21 10.74 10.11
CA PHE A 38 9.11 10.23 8.74
C PHE A 38 7.99 10.94 7.98
N THR A 39 7.95 10.77 6.66
CA THR A 39 6.84 11.15 5.80
C THR A 39 6.60 10.09 4.73
N ILE A 40 5.36 9.63 4.60
CA ILE A 40 4.90 8.79 3.50
C ILE A 40 4.41 9.70 2.37
N GLN A 41 5.02 9.59 1.18
CA GLN A 41 4.63 10.30 -0.04
C GLN A 41 4.05 9.34 -1.07
N VAL A 42 2.76 9.50 -1.37
CA VAL A 42 2.08 8.65 -2.37
C VAL A 42 2.35 9.20 -3.77
N ARG A 43 2.96 8.38 -4.64
CA ARG A 43 3.35 8.75 -6.03
C ARG A 43 2.21 8.59 -7.05
N GLY A 44 0.99 8.33 -6.59
CA GLY A 44 -0.17 7.94 -7.40
C GLY A 44 -0.44 6.44 -7.33
N GLY A 45 -1.40 5.98 -8.12
CA GLY A 45 -1.80 4.58 -8.25
C GLY A 45 -1.58 4.02 -9.65
N PRO A 46 -2.56 3.32 -10.25
CA PRO A 46 -2.40 2.66 -11.55
C PRO A 46 -2.09 3.61 -12.71
N GLU A 47 -2.36 4.91 -12.56
CA GLU A 47 -2.01 5.95 -13.52
C GLU A 47 -0.51 6.32 -13.52
N ALA A 48 0.21 6.03 -12.42
CA ALA A 48 1.63 6.31 -12.28
C ALA A 48 2.51 5.06 -12.49
N ILE A 49 2.06 3.92 -11.96
CA ILE A 49 2.69 2.60 -12.12
C ILE A 49 1.59 1.59 -12.40
N GLY A 50 1.69 0.82 -13.49
CA GLY A 50 0.64 -0.10 -13.89
C GLY A 50 0.28 -1.08 -12.77
N MET A 51 -1.01 -1.37 -12.62
CA MET A 51 -1.58 -2.14 -11.51
C MET A 51 -0.79 -3.43 -11.17
N MET A 52 -0.41 -4.22 -12.18
CA MET A 52 0.33 -5.48 -12.01
C MET A 52 1.85 -5.30 -11.90
N GLU A 53 2.35 -4.10 -12.20
CA GLU A 53 3.77 -3.75 -12.11
C GLU A 53 4.16 -3.29 -10.70
N GLN A 54 3.20 -2.76 -9.93
CA GLN A 54 3.45 -2.23 -8.58
C GLN A 54 4.07 -3.25 -7.59
N PRO A 55 3.66 -4.54 -7.55
CA PRO A 55 4.36 -5.55 -6.74
C PRO A 55 5.84 -5.72 -7.11
N GLY A 56 6.18 -5.60 -8.39
CA GLY A 56 7.56 -5.60 -8.86
C GLY A 56 8.30 -4.32 -8.47
N ALA A 57 7.62 -3.17 -8.54
CA ALA A 57 8.17 -1.87 -8.20
C ALA A 57 8.58 -1.76 -6.72
N VAL A 58 7.81 -2.34 -5.80
CA VAL A 58 8.23 -2.41 -4.38
C VAL A 58 9.42 -3.36 -4.19
N ARG A 59 9.43 -4.50 -4.88
CA ARG A 59 10.51 -5.49 -4.79
C ARG A 59 11.85 -4.93 -5.29
N SER A 60 11.82 -4.07 -6.32
CA SER A 60 13.03 -3.46 -6.90
C SER A 60 13.44 -2.14 -6.25
N GLY A 61 12.66 -1.62 -5.30
CA GLY A 61 12.94 -0.34 -4.63
C GLY A 61 12.60 0.91 -5.44
N VAL A 62 11.77 0.79 -6.48
CA VAL A 62 11.22 1.97 -7.21
C VAL A 62 10.26 2.75 -6.32
N VAL A 63 9.52 2.04 -5.48
CA VAL A 63 8.75 2.56 -4.35
C VAL A 63 9.06 1.75 -3.10
N ASP A 64 8.90 2.34 -1.92
CA ASP A 64 9.18 1.68 -0.64
C ASP A 64 7.95 0.90 -0.13
N MET A 65 6.74 1.31 -0.54
CA MET A 65 5.48 0.76 -0.06
C MET A 65 4.46 0.63 -1.19
N VAL A 66 3.71 -0.49 -1.19
CA VAL A 66 2.53 -0.66 -2.05
C VAL A 66 1.34 -1.09 -1.20
N TYR A 67 0.19 -0.46 -1.42
CA TYR A 67 -1.09 -0.95 -0.94
C TYR A 67 -1.74 -1.82 -2.02
N SER A 68 -1.71 -3.14 -1.81
CA SER A 68 -2.14 -4.18 -2.75
C SER A 68 -2.91 -5.29 -2.02
N PRO A 69 -3.93 -5.91 -2.62
CA PRO A 69 -4.57 -7.10 -2.06
C PRO A 69 -3.64 -8.31 -2.11
N CYS A 70 -3.79 -9.24 -1.16
CA CYS A 70 -3.02 -10.48 -1.12
C CYS A 70 -3.19 -11.29 -2.42
N ALA A 71 -4.38 -11.28 -3.03
CA ALA A 71 -4.67 -12.00 -4.28
C ALA A 71 -3.66 -11.71 -5.41
N PHE A 72 -2.99 -10.55 -5.41
CA PHE A 72 -1.99 -10.21 -6.43
C PHE A 72 -0.64 -10.91 -6.23
N TYR A 73 -0.45 -11.54 -5.06
CA TYR A 73 0.70 -12.36 -4.72
C TYR A 73 0.39 -13.86 -4.69
N ALA A 74 -0.85 -14.29 -4.98
CA ALA A 74 -1.27 -15.69 -4.84
C ALA A 74 -0.39 -16.70 -5.61
N ALA A 75 0.18 -16.30 -6.75
CA ALA A 75 1.08 -17.14 -7.54
C ALA A 75 2.41 -17.49 -6.83
N VAL A 76 2.80 -16.72 -5.82
CA VAL A 76 4.08 -16.86 -5.09
C VAL A 76 3.91 -16.95 -3.57
N VAL A 77 2.72 -16.63 -3.05
CA VAL A 77 2.35 -16.71 -1.63
C VAL A 77 1.02 -17.48 -1.53
N PRO A 78 1.05 -18.82 -1.32
CA PRO A 78 -0.16 -19.65 -1.34
C PRO A 78 -1.18 -19.29 -0.25
N GLU A 79 -0.74 -18.72 0.86
CA GLU A 79 -1.61 -18.24 1.94
C GLU A 79 -2.57 -17.14 1.47
N CYS A 80 -2.26 -16.43 0.38
CA CYS A 80 -3.15 -15.43 -0.17
C CYS A 80 -4.43 -16.03 -0.78
N ASP A 81 -4.40 -17.26 -1.27
CA ASP A 81 -5.62 -17.95 -1.72
C ASP A 81 -6.51 -18.30 -0.52
N ALA A 82 -5.91 -18.75 0.58
CA ALA A 82 -6.65 -19.02 1.82
C ALA A 82 -7.29 -17.75 2.40
N VAL A 83 -6.58 -16.62 2.40
CA VAL A 83 -7.14 -15.33 2.83
C VAL A 83 -8.29 -14.90 1.91
N SER A 84 -8.14 -15.05 0.59
CA SER A 84 -9.16 -14.65 -0.38
C SER A 84 -10.42 -15.51 -0.31
N ALA A 85 -10.29 -16.78 0.05
CA ALA A 85 -11.40 -17.73 0.22
C ALA A 85 -12.02 -17.72 1.62
N SER A 86 -11.42 -16.99 2.57
CA SER A 86 -11.88 -16.94 3.96
C SER A 86 -13.27 -16.31 4.08
N THR A 87 -14.09 -16.87 4.97
CA THR A 87 -15.38 -16.30 5.40
C THR A 87 -15.30 -15.63 6.77
N VAL A 88 -14.09 -15.55 7.33
CA VAL A 88 -13.82 -14.91 8.62
C VAL A 88 -13.50 -13.44 8.37
N ASP A 89 -14.32 -12.56 8.95
CA ASP A 89 -14.08 -11.12 8.92
C ASP A 89 -12.83 -10.74 9.74
N GLY A 90 -12.22 -9.61 9.38
CA GLY A 90 -11.13 -9.03 10.17
C GLY A 90 -11.59 -8.66 11.59
N PRO A 91 -10.67 -8.63 12.57
CA PRO A 91 -11.00 -8.22 13.92
C PRO A 91 -11.65 -6.83 13.93
N THR A 92 -12.69 -6.66 14.74
CA THR A 92 -13.31 -5.35 14.97
C THR A 92 -12.37 -4.50 15.81
N ALA A 93 -11.98 -3.34 15.28
CA ALA A 93 -11.09 -2.37 15.91
C ALA A 93 -11.81 -1.50 16.94
#